data_AF-A0A432QPQ6-F1
#
_entry.id   AF-A0A432QPQ6-F1
#
_cell.length_a   1.000
_cell.length_b   1.000
_cell.length_c   1.000
_cell.angle_alpha   90.00
_cell.angle_beta   90.00
_cell.angle_gamma   90.00
#
_symmetry.space_group_name_H-M   'P 1'
#
loop_
_entity.id
_entity.type
_entity.pdbx_description
1 polymer ?
#
loop_
_entity_poly.entity_id
_entity_poly.type
_entity_poly.pdbx_seq_one_letter_code
_entity_poly.pdbx_strand_id
1 'polypeptide(L)'
;MLNITEVRRSELESYLVLFLFFLIALAVAVLVPNINLITNKIVKIDRSIKEKYEPYECGIPKIYPLNRHYFAFFYIVALVFLLFDLETVFLFPWAVAFKDLGILGLVEAFIFIAILLIGFLYAIVKGALKWE
;
A
#
# COMPACT_ATOMS: atom_id res chain seq x y z
N MET A 1 -21.14 29.08 -18.84
CA MET A 1 -21.35 27.63 -18.95
C MET A 1 -20.14 27.05 -19.67
N LEU A 2 -19.25 26.36 -18.96
CA LEU A 2 -18.13 25.65 -19.61
C LEU A 2 -18.71 24.48 -20.42
N ASN A 3 -18.26 24.33 -21.66
CA ASN A 3 -18.76 23.31 -22.57
C ASN A 3 -18.29 21.91 -22.08
N ILE A 4 -19.11 20.88 -22.20
CA ILE A 4 -18.80 19.52 -21.69
C ILE A 4 -17.51 18.94 -22.31
N THR A 5 -17.16 19.40 -23.52
CA THR A 5 -15.91 19.05 -24.21
C THR A 5 -14.68 19.66 -23.55
N GLU A 6 -14.80 20.84 -22.95
CA GLU A 6 -13.70 21.58 -22.33
C GLU A 6 -13.37 21.03 -20.94
N VAL A 7 -14.40 20.71 -20.14
CA VAL A 7 -14.24 20.03 -18.84
C VAL A 7 -13.60 18.66 -19.01
N ARG A 8 -14.07 17.86 -19.98
CA ARG A 8 -13.46 16.55 -20.26
C ARG A 8 -12.01 16.69 -20.73
N ARG A 9 -11.69 17.73 -21.51
CA ARG A 9 -10.31 18.00 -21.91
C ARG A 9 -9.43 18.30 -20.69
N SER A 10 -9.86 19.17 -19.77
CA SER A 10 -9.06 19.47 -18.56
C SER A 10 -8.84 18.26 -17.66
N GLU A 11 -9.82 17.36 -17.54
CA GLU A 11 -9.67 16.10 -16.82
C GLU A 11 -8.62 15.20 -17.48
N LEU A 12 -8.67 15.04 -18.81
CA LEU A 12 -7.68 14.25 -19.56
C LEU A 12 -6.27 14.83 -19.43
N GLU A 13 -6.11 16.15 -19.51
CA GLU A 13 -4.82 16.80 -19.29
C GLU A 13 -4.30 16.53 -17.87
N SER A 14 -5.17 16.55 -16.86
CA SER A 14 -4.81 16.27 -15.46
C SER A 14 -4.33 14.83 -15.27
N TYR A 15 -5.03 13.84 -15.85
CA TYR A 15 -4.59 12.44 -15.84
C TYR A 15 -3.29 12.23 -16.61
N LEU A 16 -3.10 12.93 -17.73
CA LEU A 16 -1.88 12.88 -18.53
C LEU A 16 -0.70 13.42 -17.73
N VAL A 17 -0.85 14.56 -17.05
CA VAL A 17 0.17 15.13 -16.16
C VAL A 17 0.53 14.17 -15.04
N LEU A 18 -0.47 13.55 -14.40
CA LEU A 18 -0.24 12.55 -13.35
C LEU A 18 0.53 11.34 -13.87
N PHE A 19 0.17 10.85 -15.05
CA PHE A 19 0.84 9.72 -15.70
C PHE A 19 2.28 10.05 -16.07
N LEU A 20 2.54 11.23 -16.64
CA LEU A 20 3.90 11.69 -16.95
C LEU A 20 4.74 11.84 -15.68
N PHE A 21 4.17 12.39 -14.60
CA PHE A 21 4.87 12.49 -13.32
C PHE A 21 5.26 11.10 -12.79
N PHE A 22 4.34 10.13 -12.85
CA PHE A 22 4.63 8.75 -12.49
C PHE A 22 5.75 8.13 -13.35
N LEU A 23 5.73 8.34 -14.67
CA LEU A 23 6.78 7.84 -15.56
C LEU A 23 8.16 8.46 -15.27
N ILE A 24 8.20 9.76 -15.00
CA ILE A 24 9.44 10.45 -14.62
C ILE A 24 9.96 9.90 -13.29
N ALA A 25 9.09 9.75 -12.29
CA ALA A 25 9.46 9.18 -11.00
C ALA A 25 10.00 7.74 -11.14
N LEU A 26 9.33 6.91 -11.96
CA LEU A 26 9.79 5.55 -12.27
C LEU A 26 11.14 5.55 -12.99
N ALA A 27 11.31 6.44 -13.98
CA ALA A 27 12.57 6.59 -14.69
C ALA A 27 13.70 6.98 -13.74
N VAL A 28 13.48 7.93 -12.83
CA VAL A 28 14.47 8.32 -11.82
C VAL A 28 14.80 7.16 -10.88
N ALA A 29 13.78 6.45 -10.38
CA ALA A 29 13.95 5.31 -9.47
C ALA A 29 14.80 4.18 -10.10
N VAL A 30 14.67 3.97 -11.42
CA VAL A 30 15.46 2.97 -12.15
C VAL A 30 16.83 3.53 -12.56
N LEU A 31 16.90 4.74 -13.12
CA LEU A 31 18.13 5.29 -13.68
C LEU A 31 19.17 5.58 -12.60
N VAL A 32 18.81 6.15 -11.46
CA VAL A 32 19.77 6.59 -10.44
C VAL A 32 20.62 5.43 -9.90
N PRO A 33 20.04 4.29 -9.45
CA PRO A 33 20.83 3.13 -9.02
C PRO A 33 21.69 2.55 -10.15
N ASN A 34 21.15 2.44 -11.37
CA ASN A 34 21.86 1.88 -12.51
C ASN A 34 23.05 2.75 -12.95
N ILE A 35 22.88 4.08 -12.98
CA ILE A 35 23.97 5.02 -13.24
C ILE A 35 25.06 4.86 -12.17
N ASN A 36 24.70 4.78 -10.89
CA ASN A 36 25.67 4.58 -9.81
C ASN A 36 26.46 3.26 -9.97
N LEU A 37 25.79 2.16 -10.32
CA LEU A 37 26.43 0.89 -10.62
C LEU A 37 27.39 0.98 -11.82
N ILE A 38 27.00 1.67 -12.89
CA ILE A 38 27.84 1.88 -14.08
C ILE A 38 29.05 2.75 -13.73
N THR A 39 28.85 3.85 -13.01
CA THR A 39 29.94 4.74 -12.58
C THR A 39 30.95 4.00 -11.69
N ASN A 40 30.50 3.20 -10.72
CA ASN A 40 31.41 2.39 -9.89
C ASN A 40 32.25 1.42 -10.72
N LYS A 41 31.67 0.79 -11.75
CA LYS A 41 32.41 -0.08 -12.68
C LYS A 41 33.43 0.69 -13.52
N ILE A 42 33.07 1.86 -14.04
CA ILE A 42 33.96 2.68 -14.90
C ILE A 42 35.13 3.26 -14.09
N VAL A 43 34.87 3.80 -12.90
CA VAL A 43 35.89 4.39 -12.03
C VAL A 43 36.79 3.31 -11.41
N LYS A 44 36.48 2.01 -11.60
CA LYS A 44 37.22 0.87 -11.04
C LYS A 44 37.42 0.99 -9.52
N ILE A 45 36.44 1.53 -8.81
CA ILE A 45 36.41 1.42 -7.34
C ILE A 45 35.87 0.03 -7.02
N ASP A 46 36.65 -0.99 -7.36
CA ASP A 46 36.33 -2.35 -6.99
C ASP A 46 36.86 -2.60 -5.57
N ARG A 47 35.96 -2.41 -4.61
CA ARG A 47 36.16 -2.81 -3.20
C ARG A 47 35.24 -3.98 -2.86
N SER A 48 34.98 -4.86 -3.84
CA SER A 48 34.22 -6.09 -3.68
C SER A 48 35.00 -7.02 -2.75
N ILE A 49 34.54 -7.08 -1.51
CA ILE A 49 35.06 -7.94 -0.45
C ILE A 49 33.89 -8.84 -0.08
N LYS A 50 34.10 -10.16 -0.07
CA LYS A 50 33.04 -11.16 0.08
C LYS A 50 32.20 -10.89 1.33
N GLU A 51 32.86 -10.51 2.41
CA GLU A 51 32.32 -10.18 3.72
C GLU A 51 31.36 -8.97 3.70
N LYS A 52 31.45 -8.06 2.71
CA LYS A 52 30.50 -6.94 2.56
C LYS A 52 29.13 -7.36 2.05
N TYR A 53 29.07 -8.50 1.36
CA TYR A 53 27.84 -9.08 0.83
C TYR A 53 27.24 -10.13 1.78
N GLU A 54 27.94 -10.44 2.87
CA GLU A 54 27.43 -11.32 3.90
C GLU A 54 26.38 -10.57 4.75
N PRO A 55 25.25 -11.22 5.09
CA PRO A 55 24.26 -10.61 5.95
C PRO A 55 24.87 -10.22 7.31
N TYR A 56 24.56 -9.01 7.78
CA TYR A 56 25.11 -8.48 9.02
C TYR A 56 24.76 -9.38 10.22
N GLU A 57 25.79 -9.91 10.87
CA GLU A 57 25.66 -10.67 12.12
C GLU A 57 26.97 -10.67 12.95
N CYS A 58 27.69 -9.54 12.93
CA CYS A 58 28.95 -9.36 13.68
C CYS A 58 30.00 -10.47 13.45
N GLY A 59 30.02 -11.10 12.27
CA GLY A 59 30.96 -12.18 11.94
C GLY A 59 30.59 -13.56 12.48
N ILE A 60 29.38 -13.72 13.05
CA ILE A 60 28.86 -15.03 13.46
C ILE A 60 28.14 -15.64 12.24
N PRO A 61 28.48 -16.89 11.85
CA PRO A 61 27.77 -17.55 10.77
C PRO A 61 26.30 -17.74 11.14
N LYS A 62 25.41 -17.35 10.23
CA LYS A 62 23.96 -17.48 10.38
C LYS A 62 23.53 -18.92 10.57
N ILE A 63 23.18 -19.30 11.81
CA ILE A 63 22.50 -20.55 12.11
C ILE A 63 21.00 -20.23 12.28
N TYR A 64 20.29 -20.02 11.18
CA TYR A 64 18.82 -19.97 11.23
C TYR A 64 18.25 -21.33 10.85
N PRO A 65 17.40 -21.95 11.69
CA PRO A 65 16.46 -22.92 11.16
C PRO A 65 15.55 -22.20 10.14
N LEU A 66 15.53 -22.70 8.90
CA LEU A 66 14.84 -22.14 7.73
C LEU A 66 13.30 -22.15 7.84
N ASN A 67 12.77 -22.50 9.00
CA ASN A 67 11.41 -23.02 9.18
C ASN A 67 10.71 -22.46 10.43
N ARG A 68 11.04 -21.22 10.84
CA ARG A 68 10.17 -20.47 11.76
C ARG A 68 9.12 -19.69 10.97
N HIS A 69 7.86 -20.11 11.13
CA HIS A 69 6.68 -19.49 10.55
C HIS A 69 6.34 -18.19 11.29
N TYR A 70 7.09 -17.12 11.04
CA TYR A 70 6.87 -15.81 11.67
C TYR A 70 5.75 -14.98 11.02
N PHE A 71 4.97 -15.54 10.09
CA PHE A 71 4.10 -14.74 9.20
C PHE A 71 2.60 -14.82 9.48
N ALA A 72 2.13 -15.69 10.38
CA ALA A 72 0.69 -15.86 10.62
C ALA A 72 0.01 -14.56 11.11
N PHE A 73 0.73 -13.75 11.90
CA PHE A 73 0.24 -12.45 12.37
C PHE A 73 0.03 -11.44 11.24
N PHE A 74 1.01 -11.28 10.35
CA PHE A 74 0.91 -10.34 9.23
C PHE A 74 -0.24 -10.69 8.28
N TYR A 75 -0.56 -11.98 8.15
CA TYR A 75 -1.74 -12.42 7.38
C TYR A 75 -3.05 -11.92 8.01
N ILE A 76 -3.22 -12.08 9.33
CA ILE A 76 -4.44 -11.63 10.03
C ILE A 76 -4.58 -10.11 9.94
N VAL A 77 -3.48 -9.37 10.14
CA VAL A 77 -3.47 -7.90 10.02
C VAL A 77 -3.84 -7.48 8.59
N ALA A 78 -3.28 -8.12 7.57
CA ALA A 78 -3.61 -7.83 6.18
C ALA A 78 -5.08 -8.15 5.85
N LEU A 79 -5.63 -9.22 6.40
CA LEU A 79 -7.03 -9.60 6.20
C LEU A 79 -7.98 -8.59 6.87
N VAL A 80 -7.69 -8.15 8.10
CA VAL A 80 -8.46 -7.11 8.78
C VAL A 80 -8.36 -5.78 8.03
N PHE A 81 -7.17 -5.41 7.56
CA PHE A 81 -6.97 -4.21 6.74
C PHE A 81 -7.79 -4.27 5.44
N LEU A 82 -7.76 -5.41 4.74
CA LEU A 82 -8.53 -5.63 3.51
C LEU A 82 -10.04 -5.48 3.75
N LEU A 83 -10.56 -6.03 4.85
CA LEU A 83 -11.97 -5.91 5.21
C LEU A 83 -12.38 -4.45 5.49
N PHE A 84 -11.53 -3.71 6.21
CA PHE A 84 -11.73 -2.30 6.48
C PHE A 84 -11.63 -1.47 5.19
N ASP A 85 -10.69 -1.76 4.30
CA ASP A 85 -10.56 -1.06 3.01
C ASP A 85 -11.82 -1.28 2.14
N LEU A 86 -12.34 -2.52 2.12
CA LEU A 86 -13.62 -2.85 1.48
C LEU A 86 -14.79 -2.05 2.04
N GLU A 87 -14.80 -1.74 3.34
CA GLU A 87 -15.85 -0.92 3.94
C GLU A 87 -15.93 0.46 3.28
N THR A 88 -14.78 1.07 3.01
CA THR A 88 -14.72 2.40 2.41
C THR A 88 -15.16 2.38 0.95
N VAL A 89 -14.86 1.30 0.23
CA VAL A 89 -15.33 1.07 -1.15
C VAL A 89 -16.86 1.03 -1.20
N PHE A 90 -17.54 0.49 -0.18
CA PHE A 90 -19.00 0.50 -0.11
C PHE A 90 -19.58 1.84 0.38
N LEU A 91 -18.87 2.53 1.27
CA LEU A 91 -19.30 3.85 1.76
C LEU A 91 -19.15 4.94 0.70
N PHE A 92 -18.25 4.81 -0.28
CA PHE A 92 -18.01 5.86 -1.27
C PHE A 92 -19.21 6.10 -2.20
N PRO A 93 -19.81 5.07 -2.85
CA PRO A 93 -21.02 5.26 -3.67
C PRO A 93 -22.19 5.79 -2.85
N TRP A 94 -22.35 5.30 -1.61
CA TRP A 94 -23.36 5.81 -0.69
C TRP A 94 -23.16 7.31 -0.40
N ALA A 95 -21.92 7.74 -0.12
CA ALA A 95 -21.61 9.14 0.17
C ALA A 95 -21.87 10.06 -1.04
N VAL A 96 -21.57 9.58 -2.25
CA VAL A 96 -21.84 10.33 -3.50
C VAL A 96 -23.35 10.47 -3.75
N ALA A 97 -24.13 9.41 -3.50
CA ALA A 97 -25.57 9.39 -3.75
C ALA A 97 -26.43 9.85 -2.54
N PHE A 98 -25.82 10.26 -1.43
CA PHE A 98 -26.50 10.55 -0.15
C PHE A 98 -27.76 11.43 -0.27
N LYS A 99 -27.73 12.43 -1.15
CA LYS A 99 -28.87 13.34 -1.39
C LYS A 99 -30.12 12.63 -1.91
N ASP A 100 -29.95 11.57 -2.69
CA ASP A 100 -31.05 10.81 -3.29
C ASP A 100 -31.58 9.73 -2.34
N LEU A 101 -30.71 9.18 -1.46
CA LEU A 101 -31.07 8.14 -0.49
C LEU A 101 -31.71 8.67 0.80
N GLY A 102 -31.42 9.92 1.18
CA GLY A 102 -31.97 10.56 2.37
C GLY A 102 -31.69 9.79 3.67
N ILE A 103 -32.67 9.76 4.58
CA ILE A 103 -32.54 9.16 5.92
C ILE A 103 -32.38 7.63 5.87
N LEU A 104 -33.01 6.96 4.89
CA LEU A 104 -32.88 5.51 4.74
C LEU A 104 -31.45 5.11 4.42
N GLY A 105 -30.80 5.81 3.48
CA GLY A 105 -29.38 5.61 3.22
C GLY A 105 -28.52 5.85 4.45
N LEU A 106 -28.82 6.89 5.25
CA LEU A 106 -28.07 7.15 6.47
C LEU A 106 -28.12 5.97 7.46
N VAL A 107 -29.31 5.39 7.66
CA VAL A 107 -29.50 4.24 8.55
C VAL A 107 -28.76 3.01 8.02
N GLU A 108 -28.84 2.75 6.72
CA GLU A 108 -28.15 1.62 6.08
C GLU A 108 -26.62 1.73 6.23
N ALA A 109 -26.04 2.91 6.02
CA ALA A 109 -24.61 3.14 6.22
C ALA A 109 -24.17 2.96 7.69
N PHE A 110 -24.97 3.44 8.65
CA PHE A 110 -24.70 3.23 10.06
C PHE A 110 -24.76 1.75 10.46
N ILE A 111 -25.75 1.01 9.97
CA ILE A 111 -25.87 -0.43 10.20
C ILE A 111 -24.67 -1.17 9.60
N PHE A 112 -24.26 -0.82 8.38
CA PHE A 112 -23.12 -1.41 7.70
C PHE A 112 -21.82 -1.21 8.50
N ILE A 113 -21.54 0.03 8.92
CA ILE A 113 -20.38 0.36 9.76
C ILE A 113 -20.44 -0.40 11.10
N ALA A 114 -21.61 -0.45 11.74
CA ALA A 114 -21.77 -1.13 13.03
C ALA A 114 -21.46 -2.63 12.94
N ILE A 115 -21.91 -3.31 11.88
CA ILE A 115 -21.65 -4.74 11.67
C ILE A 115 -20.14 -5.01 11.55
N LEU A 116 -19.42 -4.20 10.77
CA LEU A 116 -17.98 -4.36 10.58
C LEU A 116 -17.19 -3.99 11.84
N LEU A 117 -17.59 -2.93 12.55
CA LEU A 117 -16.99 -2.57 13.85
C LEU A 117 -17.16 -3.68 14.88
N ILE A 118 -18.32 -4.35 14.93
CA ILE A 118 -18.53 -5.51 15.82
C ILE A 118 -17.56 -6.64 15.46
N GLY A 119 -17.39 -6.94 14.17
CA GLY A 119 -16.42 -7.94 13.70
C GLY A 119 -14.97 -7.58 14.07
N PHE A 120 -14.60 -6.31 13.93
CA PHE A 120 -13.28 -5.79 14.29
C PHE A 120 -13.03 -5.86 15.81
N LEU A 121 -13.99 -5.42 16.62
CA LEU A 121 -13.92 -5.52 18.09
C LEU A 121 -13.78 -6.97 18.54
N TYR A 122 -14.52 -7.89 17.91
CA TYR A 122 -14.37 -9.33 18.18
C TYR A 122 -12.95 -9.83 17.89
N ALA A 123 -12.34 -9.41 16.78
CA ALA A 123 -10.97 -9.78 16.45
C ALA A 123 -9.94 -9.27 17.47
N ILE A 124 -10.12 -8.05 17.99
CA ILE A 124 -9.29 -7.49 19.06
C ILE A 124 -9.44 -8.31 20.35
N VAL A 125 -10.68 -8.59 20.77
CA VAL A 125 -10.96 -9.35 21.99
C VAL A 125 -10.38 -10.75 21.92
N LYS A 126 -10.42 -11.39 20.74
CA LYS A 126 -9.79 -12.70 20.51
C LYS A 126 -8.26 -12.67 20.50
N GLY A 127 -7.65 -11.49 20.60
CA GLY A 127 -6.19 -11.34 20.60
C GLY A 127 -5.56 -11.65 19.24
N ALA A 128 -6.33 -11.59 18.15
CA ALA A 128 -5.83 -11.82 16.81
C ALA A 128 -4.76 -10.79 16.39
N LEU A 129 -4.72 -9.66 17.08
CA LEU A 129 -3.74 -8.58 16.93
C LEU A 129 -2.65 -8.57 18.02
N LYS A 130 -2.56 -9.59 18.88
CA LYS A 130 -1.47 -9.68 19.87
C LYS A 130 -0.23 -10.32 19.25
N TRP A 131 0.94 -9.73 19.54
CA TRP A 131 2.23 -10.28 19.19
C TRP A 131 2.86 -10.94 20.43
N GLU A 132 3.53 -12.07 20.24
CA GLU A 132 4.53 -12.65 21.15
C GLU A 132 5.89 -12.68 20.46
#